data_AF-A0A377M6H5-F1
#
_entry.id   AF-A0A377M6H5-F1
#
_cell.length_a   1.000
_cell.length_b   1.000
_cell.length_c   1.000
_cell.angle_alpha   90.00
_cell.angle_beta   90.00
_cell.angle_gamma   90.00
#
_symmetry.space_group_name_H-M   'P 1'
#
loop_
_entity.id
_entity.type
_entity.pdbx_description
1 polymer ?
#
loop_
_entity_poly.entity_id
_entity_poly.type
_entity_poly.pdbx_seq_one_letter_code
_entity_poly.pdbx_strand_id
1 'polypeptide(L)' 'MARLGDSVDGERPLAVIHAKDEASWQEAAKAVKAAITLADKAPESSPSVYRRITE' A
#
# COMPACT_ATOMS: atom_id res chain seq x y z
N MET A 1 -7.88 1.92 -2.50
CA MET A 1 -6.68 1.16 -2.08
C MET A 1 -5.52 1.75 -2.86
N ALA A 2 -4.53 2.31 -2.17
CA ALA A 2 -3.42 2.99 -2.80
C ALA A 2 -2.44 2.00 -3.44
N ARG A 3 -1.89 2.38 -4.59
CA ARG A 3 -0.84 1.65 -5.32
C ARG A 3 0.51 2.38 -5.18
N LEU A 4 1.59 1.72 -5.59
CA LEU A 4 2.90 2.36 -5.67
C LEU A 4 2.83 3.56 -6.61
N GLY A 5 3.22 4.73 -6.10
CA GLY A 5 3.16 6.00 -6.84
C GLY A 5 1.87 6.79 -6.70
N ASP A 6 0.83 6.25 -6.04
CA ASP A 6 -0.38 7.03 -5.76
C ASP A 6 -0.11 8.09 -4.68
N SER A 7 -0.66 9.29 -4.88
CA SER A 7 -0.72 10.30 -3.82
C SER A 7 -1.81 9.95 -2.82
N VAL A 8 -1.50 10.10 -1.54
CA VAL A 8 -2.41 9.82 -0.42
C VAL A 8 -2.50 11.05 0.46
N ASP A 9 -3.72 11.40 0.83
CA ASP A 9 -4.08 12.59 1.60
C ASP A 9 -5.29 12.26 2.50
N GLY A 10 -5.89 13.29 3.12
CA GLY A 10 -7.06 13.09 3.98
C GLY A 10 -8.30 12.55 3.25
N GLU A 11 -8.34 12.62 1.92
CA GLU A 11 -9.43 12.12 1.08
C GLU A 11 -9.12 10.73 0.48
N ARG A 12 -7.84 10.40 0.33
CA ARG A 12 -7.35 9.14 -0.26
C ARG A 12 -6.65 8.26 0.77
N PRO A 13 -7.38 7.31 1.41
CA PRO A 13 -6.78 6.42 2.39
C PRO A 13 -5.87 5.37 1.74
N LEU A 14 -4.83 4.95 2.48
CA LEU A 14 -3.91 3.87 2.10
C LEU A 14 -4.68 2.57 1.78
N ALA A 15 -5.56 2.16 2.70
CA ALA A 15 -6.39 0.98 2.58
C ALA A 15 -7.66 1.15 3.41
N VAL A 16 -8.68 0.35 3.09
CA VAL A 16 -9.88 0.20 3.92
C VAL A 16 -9.78 -1.14 4.62
N ILE A 17 -9.71 -1.12 5.95
CA ILE A 17 -9.54 -2.31 6.79
C ILE A 17 -10.91 -2.83 7.18
N HIS A 18 -11.23 -4.06 6.79
CA HIS A 18 -12.41 -4.78 7.26
C HIS A 18 -11.99 -5.68 8.42
N ALA A 19 -12.43 -5.33 9.63
CA ALA A 19 -12.10 -6.05 10.87
C ALA A 19 -13.37 -6.44 11.62
N LYS A 20 -13.28 -7.50 12.44
CA LYS A 20 -14.40 -7.99 13.26
C LYS A 20 -14.70 -7.11 14.48
N ASP A 21 -13.70 -6.37 14.95
CA ASP A 21 -13.75 -5.48 16.12
C ASP A 21 -12.70 -4.36 16.00
N GLU A 22 -12.80 -3.37 16.88
CA GLU A 22 -11.94 -2.18 16.89
C GLU A 22 -10.49 -2.50 17.27
N ALA A 23 -10.26 -3.46 18.18
CA ALA A 23 -8.90 -3.85 18.57
C ALA A 23 -8.13 -4.45 17.38
N SER A 24 -8.78 -5.36 16.65
CA SER A 24 -8.26 -5.95 15.42
C SER A 24 -8.06 -4.89 14.33
N TRP A 25 -8.94 -3.89 14.26
CA TRP A 25 -8.80 -2.77 13.33
C TRP A 25 -7.56 -1.93 13.63
N GLN A 26 -7.32 -1.58 14.90
CA GLN A 26 -6.16 -0.78 15.31
C GLN A 26 -4.83 -1.50 15.06
N GLU A 27 -4.78 -2.80 15.35
CA GLU A 27 -3.60 -3.63 15.09
C GLU A 27 -3.29 -3.68 13.59
N ALA A 28 -4.30 -3.92 12.75
CA ALA A 28 -4.17 -3.90 11.30
C ALA A 28 -3.77 -2.52 10.77
N ALA A 29 -4.33 -1.44 11.33
CA ALA A 29 -3.99 -0.07 10.95
C ALA A 29 -2.52 0.24 11.23
N LYS A 30 -1.99 -0.22 12.37
CA LYS A 30 -0.58 -0.10 12.71
C LYS A 30 0.29 -0.90 11.74
N ALA A 31 -0.08 -2.13 11.43
CA ALA A 31 0.67 -2.98 10.51
C ALA A 31 0.74 -2.39 9.10
N VAL A 32 -0.39 -1.89 8.57
CA VAL A 32 -0.45 -1.26 7.24
C VAL A 32 0.41 0.00 7.19
N LYS A 33 0.33 0.86 8.20
CA LYS A 33 1.16 2.08 8.27
C LYS A 33 2.65 1.77 8.36
N ALA A 34 3.04 0.72 9.09
CA ALA A 34 4.44 0.33 9.21
C ALA A 34 5.02 -0.30 7.93
N ALA A 35 4.18 -0.93 7.11
CA ALA A 35 4.58 -1.60 5.88
C ALA A 35 4.68 -0.66 4.65
N ILE A 36 4.11 0.55 4.72
CA ILE A 36 4.06 1.50 3.61
C ILE A 36 4.93 2.71 3.91
N THR A 37 5.84 3.05 2.99
CA THR A 37 6.67 4.24 3.10
C THR A 37 6.11 5.35 2.21
N LEU A 38 5.94 6.55 2.78
CA LEU A 38 5.58 7.75 2.04
C LEU A 38 6.84 8.53 1.70
N ALA A 39 6.91 9.03 0.47
CA ALA A 39 8.01 9.86 -0.02
C ALA A 39 7.44 11.07 -0.77
N ASP A 40 8.23 12.13 -0.89
CA ASP A 40 7.80 13.38 -1.56
C ASP A 40 7.60 13.22 -3.07
N LYS A 41 8.23 12.19 -3.66
CA LYS A 41 8.17 11.92 -5.10
C LYS A 41 7.75 10.48 -5.35
N ALA A 42 6.90 10.29 -6.35
CA ALA A 42 6.52 8.96 -6.81
C ALA A 42 7.76 8.21 -7.34
N PRO A 43 7.92 6.91 -7.00
CA PRO A 43 9.00 6.09 -7.51
C PRO A 43 8.85 5.81 -9.00
N GLU A 44 9.93 5.37 -9.64
CA GLU A 44 9.87 4.91 -11.03
C GLU A 44 9.01 3.64 -11.17
N SER A 45 8.27 3.56 -12.27
CA SER A 45 7.39 2.42 -12.54
C SER A 45 8.21 1.17 -12.82
N SER A 46 7.95 0.11 -12.05
CA SER A 46 8.56 -1.21 -12.27
C SER A 46 7.67 -2.06 -13.17
N PRO A 47 8.25 -2.88 -14.08
CA PRO A 47 7.45 -3.74 -14.94
C PRO A 47 6.75 -4.83 -14.11
N SER A 48 5.47 -5.09 -14.41
CA SER A 48 4.73 -6.18 -13.77
C SER A 48 5.30 -7.57 -14.09
N VAL A 49 5.96 -7.72 -15.24
CA VAL A 49 6.66 -8.94 -15.67
C VAL A 49 8.05 -8.55 -16.17
N TYR A 50 9.09 -8.98 -15.45
CA TYR A 50 10.47 -8.65 -15.81
C TYR A 50 10.98 -9.44 -17.01
N ARG A 51 10.79 -10.77 -17.00
CA ARG A 51 11.19 -11.64 -18.11
C ARG A 51 10.45 -12.97 -18.09
N ARG A 52 10.36 -13.62 -19.25
CA ARG A 52 9.98 -15.03 -19.40
C ARG A 52 11.24 -15.84 -19.69
N ILE A 53 11.46 -16.92 -18.97
CA ILE A 53 12.59 -17.85 -19.17
C ILE A 53 12.05 -19.10 -19.85
N THR A 54 12.61 -19.46 -21.00
CA THR A 54 12.24 -20.67 -21.77
C THR A 54 13.51 -21.38 -22.22
N GLU A 55 13.42 -22.70 -22.44
CA GLU A 55 14.51 -23.56 -22.91
C GLU A 55 15.10 -23.13 -24.25
#